data_AF-A0A553RNS6-F1
#
_entry.id   AF-A0A553RNS6-F1
#
_cell.length_a   1.000
_cell.length_b   1.000
_cell.length_c   1.000
_cell.angle_alpha   90.00
_cell.angle_beta   90.00
_cell.angle_gamma   90.00
#
_symmetry.space_group_name_H-M   'P 1'
#
loop_
_entity.id
_entity.type
_entity.pdbx_description
1 polymer ?
#
loop_
_entity_poly.entity_id
_entity_poly.type
_entity_poly.pdbx_seq_one_letter_code
_entity_poly.pdbx_strand_id
1 'polypeptide(L)'
;MNYDSPAAAVSVVLNLPHINKLVLCYLIRFLQVFAQTASVSLTKMDVSNLAMVMAPNCLRCRSEDPRIIFENTRKEMSFIRLLITHLDTSFMDGVL
;
A
#
# COMPACT_ATOMS: atom_id res chain seq x y z
N MET A 1 17.82 -6.41 -4.72
CA MET A 1 17.60 -5.02 -4.27
C MET A 1 16.52 -4.31 -5.10
N ASN A 2 15.38 -4.96 -5.43
CA ASN A 2 14.33 -4.34 -6.27
C ASN A 2 12.96 -4.30 -5.57
N TYR A 3 12.91 -3.86 -4.31
CA TYR A 3 11.62 -3.62 -3.63
C TYR A 3 10.92 -2.34 -4.10
N ASP A 4 11.55 -1.59 -5.01
CA ASP A 4 11.00 -0.37 -5.63
C ASP A 4 10.40 -0.63 -7.03
N SER A 5 10.24 -1.89 -7.45
CA SER A 5 9.63 -2.22 -8.75
C SER A 5 8.10 -2.19 -8.64
N PRO A 6 7.40 -1.25 -9.32
CA PRO A 6 5.93 -1.22 -9.32
C PRO A 6 5.33 -2.50 -9.88
N ALA A 7 5.90 -3.04 -10.96
CA ALA A 7 5.43 -4.26 -11.61
C ALA A 7 5.52 -5.47 -10.69
N ALA A 8 6.62 -5.61 -9.93
CA ALA A 8 6.75 -6.68 -8.95
C ALA A 8 5.71 -6.53 -7.82
N ALA A 9 5.49 -5.31 -7.34
CA ALA A 9 4.51 -5.04 -6.29
C ALA A 9 3.07 -5.39 -6.73
N VAL A 10 2.68 -4.97 -7.93
CA VAL A 10 1.37 -5.30 -8.53
C VAL A 10 1.23 -6.82 -8.72
N SER A 11 2.29 -7.48 -9.21
CA SER A 11 2.28 -8.95 -9.38
C SER A 11 2.02 -9.67 -8.05
N VAL A 12 2.55 -9.19 -6.92
CA VAL A 12 2.24 -9.78 -5.60
C VAL A 12 0.74 -9.72 -5.31
N VAL A 13 0.10 -8.56 -5.56
CA VAL A 13 -1.35 -8.38 -5.33
C VAL A 13 -2.19 -9.30 -6.22
N LEU A 14 -1.80 -9.47 -7.49
CA LEU A 14 -2.52 -10.34 -8.43
C LEU A 14 -2.49 -11.82 -8.02
N ASN A 15 -1.46 -12.25 -7.28
CA ASN A 15 -1.30 -13.62 -6.79
C ASN A 15 -1.97 -13.86 -5.41
N LEU A 16 -2.57 -12.85 -4.79
CA LEU A 16 -3.28 -13.02 -3.53
C LEU A 16 -4.56 -13.86 -3.72
N PRO A 17 -5.01 -14.58 -2.67
CA PRO A 17 -6.34 -15.18 -2.64
C PRO A 17 -7.41 -14.13 -2.97
N HIS A 18 -8.45 -14.56 -3.69
CA HIS A 18 -9.45 -13.66 -4.27
C HIS A 18 -9.99 -12.62 -3.27
N ILE A 19 -10.38 -13.06 -2.07
CA ILE A 19 -10.92 -12.16 -1.04
C ILE A 19 -9.90 -11.14 -0.53
N ASN A 20 -8.66 -11.57 -0.25
CA ASN A 20 -7.58 -10.68 0.20
C ASN A 20 -7.25 -9.64 -0.87
N LYS A 21 -7.23 -10.05 -2.14
CA LYS A 21 -7.02 -9.14 -3.28
C LYS A 21 -8.10 -8.07 -3.34
N LEU A 22 -9.38 -8.45 -3.25
CA LEU A 22 -10.49 -7.49 -3.28
C LEU A 22 -10.43 -6.50 -2.11
N VAL A 23 -10.25 -6.99 -0.89
CA VAL A 23 -10.13 -6.13 0.30
C VAL A 23 -8.96 -5.16 0.16
N LEU A 24 -7.80 -5.64 -0.29
CA LEU A 24 -6.63 -4.80 -0.49
C LEU A 24 -6.86 -3.76 -1.59
N CYS A 25 -7.42 -4.15 -2.74
CA CYS A 25 -7.73 -3.21 -3.81
C CYS A 25 -8.72 -2.13 -3.38
N TYR A 26 -9.73 -2.47 -2.58
CA TYR A 26 -10.67 -1.49 -2.03
C TYR A 26 -9.97 -0.51 -1.08
N LEU A 27 -9.13 -1.02 -0.17
CA LEU A 27 -8.34 -0.19 0.71
C LEU A 27 -7.40 0.74 -0.07
N ILE A 28 -6.67 0.23 -1.06
CA ILE A 28 -5.76 1.03 -1.89
C ILE A 28 -6.54 2.08 -2.68
N ARG A 29 -7.73 1.77 -3.21
CA ARG A 29 -8.60 2.74 -3.88
C ARG A 29 -8.99 3.88 -2.93
N PHE A 30 -9.40 3.56 -1.71
CA PHE A 30 -9.73 4.57 -0.70
C PHE A 30 -8.51 5.47 -0.41
N LEU A 31 -7.32 4.89 -0.24
CA LEU A 31 -6.10 5.64 0.01
C LEU A 31 -5.70 6.52 -1.19
N GLN A 32 -5.93 6.07 -2.43
CA GLN A 32 -5.72 6.87 -3.63
C GLN A 32 -6.62 8.11 -3.68
N VAL A 33 -7.90 7.97 -3.31
CA VAL A 33 -8.83 9.10 -3.18
C VAL A 33 -8.38 10.04 -2.06
N PHE A 34 -7.95 9.49 -0.92
CA PHE A 34 -7.49 10.28 0.21
C PHE A 34 -6.15 11.01 -0.03
N ALA A 35 -5.33 10.48 -0.94
CA ALA A 35 -4.08 11.09 -1.37
C ALA A 35 -4.24 12.18 -2.44
N GLN A 36 -5.47 12.45 -2.93
CA GLN A 36 -5.71 13.53 -3.88
C GLN A 36 -5.44 14.90 -3.24
N THR A 37 -4.99 15.87 -4.04
CA THR A 37 -4.58 17.20 -3.58
C THR A 37 -5.65 17.90 -2.74
N ALA A 38 -6.94 17.74 -3.08
CA ALA A 38 -8.04 18.30 -2.31
C ALA A 38 -8.05 17.78 -0.86
N SER A 39 -7.92 16.47 -0.68
CA SER A 39 -7.88 15.79 0.62
C SER A 39 -6.58 16.08 1.37
N VAL A 40 -5.43 16.06 0.68
CA VAL A 40 -4.11 16.35 1.28
C VAL A 40 -4.04 17.78 1.80
N SER A 41 -4.66 18.74 1.10
CA SER A 41 -4.67 20.14 1.52
C SER A 41 -5.30 20.35 2.91
N LEU A 42 -6.29 19.52 3.26
CA LEU A 42 -7.01 19.57 4.53
C LEU A 42 -6.36 18.67 5.59
N THR A 43 -6.07 17.43 5.24
CA THR A 43 -5.63 16.38 6.19
C THR A 43 -4.13 16.38 6.44
N LYS A 44 -3.34 16.95 5.53
CA LYS A 44 -1.87 16.87 5.49
C LYS A 44 -1.31 15.46 5.34
N MET A 45 -2.14 14.50 4.97
CA MET A 45 -1.76 13.10 4.78
C MET A 45 -1.43 12.82 3.31
N ASP A 46 -0.17 12.99 2.92
CA ASP A 46 0.30 12.61 1.59
C ASP A 46 0.47 11.08 1.45
N VAL A 47 0.82 10.62 0.24
CA VAL A 47 1.02 9.20 -0.05
C VAL A 47 2.04 8.55 0.89
N SER A 48 3.11 9.27 1.24
CA SER A 48 4.18 8.73 2.11
C SER A 48 3.69 8.56 3.54
N ASN A 49 2.95 9.54 4.06
CA ASN A 49 2.35 9.49 5.40
C ASN A 49 1.30 8.37 5.49
N LEU A 50 0.45 8.24 4.46
CA LEU A 50 -0.53 7.16 4.39
C LEU A 50 0.15 5.78 4.33
N ALA A 51 1.19 5.62 3.52
CA ALA A 51 1.92 4.37 3.41
C ALA A 51 2.60 3.97 4.73
N MET A 52 3.17 4.94 5.46
CA MET A 52 3.79 4.71 6.76
C MET A 52 2.79 4.16 7.78
N VAL A 53 1.60 4.75 7.87
CA VAL A 53 0.58 4.33 8.84
C VAL A 53 -0.07 3.00 8.41
N MET A 54 -0.24 2.75 7.11
CA MET A 54 -0.97 1.56 6.62
C MET A 54 -0.09 0.31 6.47
N ALA A 55 1.21 0.45 6.25
CA ALA A 55 2.15 -0.67 6.15
C ALA A 55 2.02 -1.72 7.27
N PRO A 56 2.07 -1.35 8.57
CA PRO A 56 1.97 -2.34 9.66
C PRO A 56 0.58 -2.98 9.80
N ASN A 57 -0.46 -2.38 9.20
CA ASN A 57 -1.82 -2.92 9.20
C ASN A 57 -2.02 -3.94 8.06
N CYS A 58 -1.31 -3.77 6.95
CA CYS A 58 -1.43 -4.63 5.76
C CYS A 58 -0.41 -5.76 5.75
N LEU A 59 0.77 -5.53 6.34
CA LEU A 59 1.92 -6.43 6.29
C LEU A 59 2.39 -6.73 7.70
N ARG A 60 2.79 -7.99 7.94
CA ARG A 60 3.29 -8.43 9.24
C ARG A 60 4.61 -9.17 9.05
N CYS A 61 5.71 -8.54 9.44
CA CYS A 61 6.99 -9.21 9.63
C CYS A 61 6.87 -10.25 10.75
N ARG A 62 7.27 -11.50 10.49
CA ARG A 62 7.26 -12.61 11.47
C ARG A 62 8.60 -12.81 12.19
N SER A 63 9.59 -11.97 11.88
CA SER A 63 10.91 -12.03 12.51
C SER A 63 10.86 -11.42 13.91
N GLU A 64 11.62 -12.00 14.84
CA GLU A 64 11.85 -11.42 16.17
C GLU A 64 13.17 -10.64 16.24
N ASP A 65 14.07 -10.77 15.25
CA ASP A 65 15.31 -9.99 15.18
C ASP A 65 15.00 -8.50 14.86
N PRO A 66 15.33 -7.55 15.76
CA PRO A 66 15.07 -6.13 15.57
C PRO A 66 15.70 -5.55 14.30
N ARG A 67 16.83 -6.09 13.85
CA ARG A 67 17.51 -5.62 12.62
C ARG A 67 16.70 -5.97 11.39
N ILE A 68 16.16 -7.19 11.33
CA ILE A 68 15.31 -7.64 10.24
C ILE A 68 13.97 -6.89 10.26
N ILE A 69 13.39 -6.68 11.44
CA ILE A 69 12.17 -5.90 11.60
C ILE A 69 12.38 -4.50 11.02
N PHE A 70 13.44 -3.79 11.45
CA PHE A 70 13.74 -2.44 10.99
C PHE A 70 13.96 -2.37 9.46
N GLU A 71 14.69 -3.33 8.89
CA GLU A 71 14.91 -3.39 7.45
C GLU A 71 13.59 -3.64 6.68
N ASN A 72 12.73 -4.54 7.19
CA ASN A 72 11.45 -4.85 6.57
C ASN A 72 10.45 -3.71 6.70
N THR A 73 10.42 -2.95 7.80
CA THR A 73 9.55 -1.78 7.93
C THR A 73 9.72 -0.82 6.75
N ARG A 74 10.97 -0.56 6.33
CA ARG A 74 11.24 0.28 5.16
C ARG A 74 10.69 -0.30 3.86
N LYS A 75 10.83 -1.62 3.66
CA LYS A 75 10.33 -2.32 2.46
C LYS A 75 8.81 -2.36 2.43
N GLU A 76 8.18 -2.60 3.56
CA GLU A 76 6.71 -2.64 3.74
C GLU A 76 6.08 -1.27 3.43
N MET A 77 6.66 -0.18 3.96
CA MET A 77 6.24 1.18 3.61
C MET A 77 6.40 1.46 2.12
N SER A 78 7.51 1.04 1.50
CA SER A 78 7.73 1.23 0.06
C SER A 78 6.70 0.47 -0.77
N PHE A 79 6.38 -0.76 -0.38
CA PHE A 79 5.38 -1.58 -1.05
C PHE A 79 4.00 -0.91 -1.05
N ILE A 80 3.51 -0.42 0.10
CA ILE A 80 2.22 0.27 0.15
C ILE A 80 2.24 1.56 -0.68
N ARG A 81 3.33 2.34 -0.61
CA ARG A 81 3.50 3.55 -1.43
C ARG A 81 3.35 3.23 -2.93
N LEU A 82 4.05 2.19 -3.40
CA LEU A 82 3.98 1.74 -4.78
C LEU A 82 2.57 1.32 -5.19
N LEU A 83 1.84 0.62 -4.32
CA LEU A 83 0.46 0.23 -4.62
C LEU A 83 -0.45 1.46 -4.74
N ILE A 84 -0.34 2.43 -3.83
CA ILE A 84 -1.13 3.67 -3.93
C ILE A 84 -0.81 4.40 -5.25
N THR A 85 0.45 4.45 -5.66
CA THR A 85 0.85 5.17 -6.88
C THR A 85 0.53 4.43 -8.19
N HIS A 86 0.62 3.10 -8.22
CA HIS A 86 0.68 2.34 -9.47
C HIS A 86 -0.33 1.20 -9.61
N LEU A 87 -1.00 0.78 -8.54
CA LEU A 87 -2.02 -0.26 -8.67
C LEU A 87 -3.26 0.33 -9.35
N ASP A 88 -3.63 -0.26 -10.49
CA ASP A 88 -4.91 0.04 -11.13
C ASP A 88 -6.05 -0.54 -10.29
N THR A 89 -6.89 0.36 -9.79
CA THR A 89 -8.07 0.06 -8.99
C THR A 89 -9.34 0.61 -9.63
N SER A 90 -9.31 0.99 -10.91
CA SER A 90 -10.46 1.55 -11.65
C SER A 90 -11.69 0.65 -11.62
N PHE A 91 -11.51 -0.67 -11.54
CA PHE A 91 -12.60 -1.62 -11.39
C PHE A 91 -13.38 -1.49 -10.06
N MET A 92 -12.86 -0.73 -9.09
CA MET A 92 -13.53 -0.38 -7.83
C MET A 92 -14.31 0.96 -7.92
N ASP A 93 -14.32 1.62 -9.08
CA ASP A 93 -15.10 2.84 -9.28
C ASP A 93 -16.60 2.57 -9.06
N GLY A 94 -17.26 3.45 -8.30
CA GLY A 94 -18.68 3.32 -7.94
C GLY A 94 -18.97 2.42 -6.73
N VAL A 95 -17.94 1.80 -6.13
CA VAL A 95 -18.06 1.09 -4.84
C VAL A 95 -17.85 2.03 -3.65
N LEU A 96 -17.12 3.13 -3.87
CA LEU A 96 -16.87 4.21 -2.90
C LEU A 96 -17.79 5.42 -3.14
#